data_AF-A0A412H2A6-F1
#
_entry.id   AF-A0A412H2A6-F1
#
_cell.length_a   1.000
_cell.length_b   1.000
_cell.length_c   1.000
_cell.angle_alpha   90.00
_cell.angle_beta   90.00
_cell.angle_gamma   90.00
#
_symmetry.space_group_name_H-M   'P 1'
#
loop_
_entity.id
_entity.type
_entity.pdbx_description
1 polymer ?
#
loop_
_entity_poly.entity_id
_entity_poly.type
_entity_poly.pdbx_seq_one_letter_code
_entity_poly.pdbx_strand_id
1 'polypeptide(L)'
;MKPTDTLVTKYDIIIPFYTSENVTKSVRNIYDHELCKEVIRLYLLNKLDRVWRNPYGSYYYKAKGGLPEYYRPQILTSVDIEKIIVQKKGGRRKGTGRKKLAGNSPSVTMRVPQYIRREIQALIDMYAHWCASDEEPLLVSKTSVEQRLKTIEFLHYVTEHEKEYISNNEKSSMI
;
A
#
# COMPACT_ATOMS: atom_id res chain seq x y z
N MET A 1 -31.03 -22.12 24.18
CA MET A 1 -29.61 -22.05 23.78
C MET A 1 -29.47 -20.90 22.80
N LYS A 2 -28.55 -19.94 23.03
CA LYS A 2 -28.23 -18.93 21.99
C LYS A 2 -27.72 -19.70 20.76
N PRO A 3 -28.10 -19.33 19.53
CA PRO A 3 -27.50 -19.96 18.35
C PRO A 3 -25.99 -19.76 18.47
N THR A 4 -25.24 -20.86 18.42
CA THR A 4 -23.78 -20.84 18.42
C THR A 4 -23.38 -19.90 17.28
N ASP A 5 -22.77 -18.75 17.57
CA ASP A 5 -22.40 -17.78 16.55
C ASP A 5 -21.44 -18.45 15.56
N THR A 6 -21.98 -18.85 14.40
CA THR A 6 -21.21 -19.42 13.30
C THR A 6 -20.21 -18.37 12.82
N LEU A 7 -19.08 -18.79 12.25
CA LEU A 7 -18.09 -17.88 11.70
C LEU A 7 -18.71 -16.96 10.65
N VAL A 8 -19.62 -17.49 9.83
CA VAL A 8 -20.38 -16.73 8.85
C VAL A 8 -21.19 -15.60 9.52
N THR A 9 -21.90 -15.88 10.61
CA THR A 9 -22.66 -14.86 11.36
C THR A 9 -21.74 -13.87 12.06
N LYS A 10 -20.71 -14.36 12.75
CA LYS A 10 -19.80 -13.54 13.57
C LYS A 10 -19.02 -12.50 12.75
N TYR A 11 -18.61 -12.85 11.53
CA TYR A 11 -17.80 -11.99 10.66
C TYR A 11 -18.58 -11.42 9.46
N ASP A 12 -19.91 -11.56 9.45
CA ASP A 12 -20.80 -11.07 8.39
C ASP A 12 -20.36 -11.53 6.97
N ILE A 13 -20.08 -12.83 6.84
CA ILE A 13 -19.58 -13.44 5.60
C ILE A 13 -20.76 -13.84 4.71
N ILE A 14 -21.17 -12.93 3.83
CA ILE A 14 -22.28 -13.15 2.90
C ILE A 14 -21.69 -13.51 1.53
N ILE A 15 -21.37 -14.79 1.33
CA ILE A 15 -20.86 -15.31 0.05
C ILE A 15 -21.97 -16.14 -0.63
N PRO A 16 -22.56 -15.67 -1.74
CA PRO A 16 -23.55 -16.43 -2.49
C PRO A 16 -22.93 -17.67 -3.12
N PHE A 17 -23.68 -18.76 -3.10
CA PHE A 17 -23.26 -20.09 -3.51
C PHE A 17 -24.11 -20.62 -4.66
N TYR A 18 -23.47 -21.05 -5.74
CA TYR A 18 -24.10 -21.42 -7.01
C TYR A 18 -23.91 -22.92 -7.33
N THR A 19 -24.73 -23.45 -8.22
CA THR A 19 -24.67 -24.86 -8.67
C THR A 19 -23.88 -25.06 -9.96
N SER A 20 -23.72 -24.02 -10.77
CA SER A 20 -22.86 -24.02 -11.95
C SER A 20 -22.55 -22.59 -12.41
N GLU A 21 -21.58 -22.43 -13.31
CA GLU A 21 -21.20 -21.11 -13.86
C GLU A 21 -22.32 -20.43 -14.65
N ASN A 22 -23.19 -21.22 -15.28
CA ASN A 22 -24.27 -20.73 -16.13
C ASN A 22 -25.51 -20.27 -15.34
N VAL A 23 -25.56 -20.57 -14.04
CA VAL A 23 -26.67 -20.20 -13.18
C VAL A 23 -26.44 -18.80 -12.61
N THR A 24 -27.44 -17.92 -12.81
CA THR A 24 -27.37 -16.51 -12.38
C THR A 24 -27.94 -16.27 -10.99
N LYS A 25 -28.76 -17.19 -10.47
CA LYS A 25 -29.36 -17.11 -9.13
C LYS A 25 -28.59 -17.98 -8.15
N SER A 26 -28.21 -17.41 -7.01
CA SER A 26 -27.63 -18.21 -5.92
C SER A 26 -28.70 -19.11 -5.31
N VAL A 27 -28.28 -20.29 -4.86
CA VAL A 27 -29.17 -21.24 -4.17
C VAL A 27 -29.25 -20.91 -2.68
N ARG A 28 -28.11 -20.48 -2.11
CA ARG A 28 -27.97 -20.08 -0.70
C ARG A 28 -26.65 -19.34 -0.50
N ASN A 29 -26.36 -18.95 0.74
CA ASN A 29 -25.02 -18.51 1.14
C ASN A 29 -24.17 -19.71 1.61
N ILE A 30 -22.86 -19.53 1.59
CA ILE A 30 -21.88 -20.51 2.07
C ILE A 30 -22.04 -20.79 3.57
N TYR A 31 -21.77 -22.02 4.00
CA TYR A 31 -21.73 -22.39 5.41
C TYR A 31 -20.30 -22.49 5.95
N ASP A 32 -20.13 -22.46 7.27
CA ASP A 32 -18.83 -22.56 7.94
C ASP A 32 -17.99 -23.75 7.47
N HIS A 33 -18.59 -24.93 7.35
CA HIS A 33 -17.90 -26.16 6.95
C HIS A 33 -17.51 -26.19 5.46
N GLU A 34 -17.96 -25.21 4.67
CA GLU A 34 -17.64 -25.06 3.25
C GLU A 34 -16.60 -23.95 3.02
N LEU A 35 -16.23 -23.22 4.07
CA LEU A 35 -15.26 -22.15 3.97
C LEU A 35 -13.86 -22.70 3.64
N CYS A 36 -13.11 -21.90 2.90
CA CYS A 36 -11.69 -22.12 2.65
C CYS A 36 -10.94 -20.81 2.82
N LYS A 37 -9.69 -20.89 3.29
CA LYS A 37 -8.84 -19.72 3.56
C LYS A 37 -8.77 -18.78 2.36
N GLU A 38 -8.58 -19.32 1.15
CA GLU A 38 -8.43 -18.49 -0.04
C GLU A 38 -9.74 -17.84 -0.48
N VAL A 39 -10.87 -18.55 -0.38
CA VAL A 39 -12.20 -18.00 -0.67
C VAL A 39 -12.52 -16.82 0.26
N ILE A 40 -12.27 -16.97 1.57
CA ILE A 40 -12.45 -15.88 2.54
C ILE A 40 -11.50 -14.73 2.23
N ARG A 41 -10.24 -15.03 1.92
CA ARG A 41 -9.25 -14.01 1.58
C ARG A 41 -9.70 -13.19 0.37
N LEU A 42 -10.14 -13.85 -0.70
CA LEU A 42 -10.64 -13.19 -1.90
C LEU A 42 -11.92 -12.41 -1.64
N TYR A 43 -12.85 -12.97 -0.85
CA TYR A 43 -14.08 -12.29 -0.43
C TYR A 43 -13.77 -11.01 0.32
N LEU A 44 -12.94 -11.10 1.36
CA LEU A 44 -12.52 -9.95 2.15
C LEU A 44 -11.77 -8.92 1.28
N LEU A 45 -10.96 -9.34 0.31
CA LEU A 45 -10.27 -8.42 -0.61
C LEU A 45 -11.17 -7.85 -1.73
N ASN A 46 -12.46 -8.18 -1.77
CA ASN A 46 -13.38 -7.83 -2.86
C ASN A 46 -12.88 -8.29 -4.25
N LYS A 47 -12.14 -9.40 -4.27
CA LYS A 47 -11.57 -10.04 -5.48
C LYS A 47 -12.24 -11.36 -5.82
N LEU A 48 -13.13 -11.86 -4.96
CA LEU A 48 -13.97 -13.01 -5.27
C LEU A 48 -15.05 -12.61 -6.28
N ASP A 49 -15.20 -13.39 -7.33
CA ASP A 49 -16.31 -13.28 -8.28
C ASP A 49 -17.45 -14.19 -7.83
N ARG A 50 -17.26 -15.52 -7.86
CA ARG A 50 -18.29 -16.50 -7.51
C ARG A 50 -17.71 -17.77 -6.88
N VAL A 51 -18.58 -18.51 -6.19
CA VAL A 51 -18.29 -19.82 -5.58
C VAL A 51 -19.39 -20.81 -5.95
N TRP A 52 -19.03 -22.05 -6.26
CA TRP A 52 -19.99 -23.10 -6.61
C TRP A 52 -19.58 -24.49 -6.13
N ARG A 53 -20.54 -25.42 -6.20
CA ARG A 53 -20.34 -26.86 -5.98
C ARG A 53 -20.87 -27.63 -7.18
N ASN A 54 -20.05 -28.53 -7.71
CA ASN A 54 -20.49 -29.42 -8.78
C ASN A 54 -21.36 -30.58 -8.22
N PRO A 55 -22.08 -31.31 -9.10
CA PRO A 55 -22.88 -32.47 -8.69
C PRO A 55 -22.05 -33.58 -8.02
N TYR A 56 -20.76 -33.66 -8.32
CA TYR A 56 -19.81 -34.63 -7.74
C TYR A 56 -19.28 -34.21 -6.35
N GLY A 57 -19.79 -33.13 -5.78
CA GLY A 57 -19.45 -32.69 -4.43
C GLY A 57 -18.16 -31.88 -4.31
N SER A 58 -17.49 -31.55 -5.41
CA SER A 58 -16.30 -30.70 -5.43
C SER A 58 -16.66 -29.22 -5.42
N TYR A 59 -15.83 -28.41 -4.76
CA TYR A 59 -16.04 -26.99 -4.58
C TYR A 59 -15.07 -26.18 -5.43
N TYR A 60 -15.54 -25.03 -5.92
CA TYR A 60 -14.80 -24.17 -6.83
C TYR A 60 -15.05 -22.71 -6.53
N TYR A 61 -14.07 -21.87 -6.83
CA TYR A 61 -14.22 -20.43 -6.80
C TYR A 61 -13.61 -19.79 -8.04
N LYS A 62 -14.02 -18.56 -8.32
CA LYS A 62 -13.42 -17.72 -9.34
C LYS A 62 -13.02 -16.39 -8.74
N ALA A 63 -11.79 -15.98 -8.96
CA ALA A 63 -11.37 -14.60 -8.72
C ALA A 63 -11.83 -13.70 -9.87
N LYS A 64 -12.08 -12.42 -9.62
CA LYS A 64 -12.42 -11.44 -10.67
C LYS A 64 -11.30 -11.39 -11.71
N GLY A 65 -11.63 -11.75 -12.96
CA GLY A 65 -10.69 -11.83 -14.09
C GLY A 65 -9.81 -13.09 -14.12
N GLY A 66 -10.01 -14.04 -13.19
CA GLY A 66 -9.29 -15.31 -13.14
C GLY A 66 -10.06 -16.47 -13.77
N LEU A 67 -9.39 -17.62 -13.85
CA LEU A 67 -10.03 -18.89 -14.19
C LEU A 67 -10.64 -19.53 -12.92
N PRO A 68 -11.65 -20.39 -13.08
CA PRO A 68 -12.12 -21.28 -12.02
C PRO A 68 -11.01 -22.12 -11.38
N GLU A 69 -10.99 -22.17 -10.05
CA GLU A 69 -10.08 -23.01 -9.28
C GLU A 69 -10.84 -23.91 -8.31
N TYR A 70 -10.36 -25.14 -8.18
CA TYR A 70 -10.87 -26.11 -7.22
C TYR A 70 -10.36 -25.82 -5.83
N TYR A 71 -11.21 -26.04 -4.83
CA TYR A 71 -10.78 -26.05 -3.44
C TYR A 71 -11.45 -27.16 -2.65
N ARG A 72 -10.84 -27.48 -1.51
CA ARG A 72 -11.45 -28.31 -0.47
C ARG A 72 -11.80 -27.43 0.71
N PRO A 73 -13.01 -27.55 1.28
CA PRO A 73 -13.34 -26.86 2.50
C PRO A 73 -12.38 -27.21 3.63
N GLN A 74 -12.13 -26.25 4.49
CA GLN A 74 -11.26 -26.37 5.65
C GLN A 74 -12.05 -25.99 6.88
N ILE A 75 -11.85 -26.73 7.97
CA ILE A 75 -12.39 -26.32 9.27
C ILE A 75 -11.56 -25.12 9.71
N LEU A 76 -12.17 -23.94 9.63
CA LEU A 76 -11.54 -22.70 10.07
C LEU A 76 -12.00 -22.37 11.49
N THR A 77 -11.16 -21.63 12.18
CA THR A 77 -11.48 -21.05 13.48
C THR A 77 -11.59 -19.54 13.38
N SER A 78 -12.15 -18.90 14.40
CA SER A 78 -12.16 -17.43 14.53
C SER A 78 -10.75 -16.83 14.40
N VAL A 79 -9.75 -17.51 14.98
CA VAL A 79 -8.34 -17.11 14.92
C VAL A 79 -7.82 -17.10 13.48
N ASP A 80 -8.24 -18.04 12.64
CA ASP A 80 -7.83 -18.08 11.23
C ASP A 80 -8.40 -16.91 10.45
N ILE A 81 -9.68 -16.58 10.65
CA ILE A 81 -10.35 -15.46 9.99
C ILE A 81 -9.74 -14.13 10.43
N GLU A 82 -9.48 -13.95 11.72
CA GLU A 82 -8.83 -12.76 12.26
C GLU A 82 -7.43 -12.56 11.68
N LYS A 83 -6.65 -13.63 11.53
CA LYS A 83 -5.34 -13.56 10.85
C LYS A 83 -5.47 -13.09 9.40
N ILE A 84 -6.47 -13.57 8.66
CA ILE A 84 -6.72 -13.13 7.27
C ILE A 84 -7.14 -11.66 7.23
N ILE A 85 -7.99 -11.20 8.16
CA ILE A 85 -8.42 -9.80 8.27
C ILE A 85 -7.22 -8.88 8.56
N VAL A 86 -6.32 -9.27 9.47
CA VAL A 86 -5.09 -8.51 9.79
C VAL A 86 -4.17 -8.44 8.57
N GLN A 87 -4.04 -9.53 7.81
CA GLN A 87 -3.29 -9.53 6.55
C GLN A 87 -3.90 -8.56 5.51
N LYS A 88 -5.24 -8.54 5.36
CA LYS A 88 -5.95 -7.59 4.47
C LYS A 88 -5.68 -6.13 4.86
N LYS A 89 -5.67 -5.79 6.15
CA LYS A 89 -5.41 -4.42 6.64
C LYS A 89 -3.97 -3.94 6.42
N GLY A 90 -3.16 -4.65 5.65
CA GLY A 90 -1.77 -4.28 5.38
C GLY A 90 -0.86 -4.75 6.50
N GLY A 91 -1.07 -5.98 6.98
CA GLY A 91 -0.15 -6.68 7.88
C GLY A 91 1.23 -6.87 7.26
N ARG A 92 2.01 -5.78 7.23
CA ARG A 92 3.47 -5.80 7.15
C ARG A 92 3.92 -6.77 8.23
N ARG A 93 4.67 -7.82 7.87
CA ARG A 93 5.29 -8.71 8.86
C ARG A 93 6.12 -7.83 9.81
N LYS A 94 6.29 -8.22 11.08
CA LYS A 94 7.29 -7.57 11.95
C LYS A 94 8.63 -7.56 11.18
N GLY A 95 9.09 -6.36 10.80
CA GLY A 95 10.30 -6.17 10.00
C GLY A 95 10.11 -5.87 8.50
N THR A 96 8.90 -5.92 7.92
CA THR A 96 8.67 -5.52 6.52
C THR A 96 8.21 -4.07 6.45
N GLY A 97 9.13 -3.19 6.16
CA GLY A 97 8.94 -1.75 6.08
C GLY A 97 10.29 -1.09 6.27
N ARG A 98 10.55 0.03 5.60
CA ARG A 98 11.77 0.80 5.84
C ARG A 98 11.83 1.08 7.35
N LYS A 99 12.88 0.63 8.03
CA LYS A 99 13.09 0.91 9.47
C LYS A 99 12.83 2.41 9.66
N LYS A 100 12.01 2.78 10.66
CA LYS A 100 11.89 4.18 11.07
C LYS A 100 13.32 4.62 11.40
N LEU A 101 13.89 5.46 10.55
CA LEU A 101 15.11 6.18 10.90
C LEU A 101 14.74 7.07 12.09
N ALA A 102 15.65 7.13 13.06
CA ALA A 102 15.47 7.65 14.42
C ALA A 102 14.56 8.88 14.57
N GLY A 103 13.88 8.94 15.72
CA GLY A 103 13.16 10.14 16.19
C GLY A 103 11.72 10.25 15.69
N ASN A 104 10.86 10.87 16.50
CA ASN A 104 9.44 11.14 16.24
C ASN A 104 9.18 12.12 15.08
N SER A 105 9.98 12.09 14.03
CA SER A 105 9.85 12.98 12.88
C SER A 105 8.88 12.35 11.88
N PRO A 106 7.70 12.93 11.63
CA PRO A 106 6.79 12.43 10.62
C PRO A 106 7.50 12.50 9.25
N SER A 107 7.81 11.34 8.68
CA SER A 107 8.38 11.26 7.33
C SER A 107 7.26 11.44 6.32
N VAL A 108 7.33 12.51 5.53
CA VAL A 108 6.39 12.79 4.44
C VAL A 108 6.99 12.34 3.12
N THR A 109 6.17 11.70 2.28
CA THR A 109 6.58 11.36 0.90
C THR A 109 6.23 12.51 -0.03
N MET A 110 7.24 13.12 -0.66
CA MET A 110 7.06 14.15 -1.67
C MET A 110 7.33 13.59 -3.07
N ARG A 111 6.47 13.92 -4.04
CA ARG A 111 6.70 13.63 -5.47
C ARG A 111 7.52 14.76 -6.07
N VAL A 112 8.60 14.40 -6.74
CA VAL A 112 9.56 15.35 -7.31
C VAL A 112 9.65 15.09 -8.81
N PRO A 113 9.54 16.13 -9.66
CA PRO A 113 9.80 16.00 -11.09
C PRO A 113 11.17 15.39 -11.36
N GLN A 114 11.23 14.49 -12.35
CA GLN A 114 12.42 13.67 -12.57
C GLN A 114 13.69 14.48 -12.85
N TYR A 115 13.55 15.67 -13.46
CA TYR A 115 14.66 16.54 -13.87
C TYR A 115 15.33 17.29 -12.71
N ILE A 116 14.68 17.46 -11.54
CA ILE A 116 15.30 18.09 -10.34
C ILE A 116 15.65 17.08 -9.25
N ARG A 117 15.50 15.78 -9.53
CA ARG A 117 15.63 14.74 -8.51
C ARG A 117 17.02 14.70 -7.88
N ARG A 118 18.07 14.99 -8.65
CA ARG A 118 19.47 14.93 -8.19
C ARG A 118 19.78 16.09 -7.26
N GLU A 119 19.29 17.27 -7.62
CA GLU A 119 19.43 18.54 -6.94
C GLU A 119 18.72 18.50 -5.59
N ILE A 120 17.49 17.93 -5.53
CA ILE A 120 16.77 17.77 -4.26
C ILE A 120 17.49 16.83 -3.30
N GLN A 121 18.05 15.71 -3.79
CA GLN A 121 18.79 14.80 -2.91
C GLN A 121 20.07 15.45 -2.37
N ALA A 122 20.77 16.23 -3.20
CA ALA A 122 21.94 16.99 -2.79
C ALA A 122 21.59 18.10 -1.78
N LEU A 123 20.48 18.81 -1.97
CA LEU A 123 19.94 19.80 -1.04
C LEU A 123 19.63 19.19 0.34
N ILE A 124 18.98 18.02 0.38
CA ILE A 124 18.70 17.31 1.63
C ILE A 124 20.00 16.95 2.35
N ASP A 125 20.99 16.43 1.62
CA ASP A 125 22.28 16.07 2.22
C ASP A 125 23.01 17.32 2.77
N MET A 126 23.02 18.44 2.02
CA MET A 126 23.60 19.70 2.47
C MET A 126 22.90 20.27 3.71
N TYR A 127 21.56 20.28 3.72
CA TYR A 127 20.77 20.71 4.87
C TYR A 127 21.02 19.83 6.10
N ALA A 128 21.12 18.51 5.90
CA ALA A 128 21.38 17.58 6.98
C ALA A 128 22.79 17.78 7.56
N HIS A 129 23.82 18.04 6.73
CA HIS A 129 25.15 18.43 7.21
C HIS A 129 25.12 19.73 8.02
N TRP A 130 24.36 20.73 7.58
CA TRP A 130 24.21 21.99 8.30
C TRP A 130 23.53 21.80 9.67
N CYS A 131 22.49 20.97 9.74
CA CYS A 131 21.82 20.67 11.01
C CYS A 131 22.68 19.81 11.96
N ALA A 132 23.61 19.02 11.42
CA ALA A 132 24.49 18.16 12.20
C ALA A 132 25.79 18.85 12.65
N SER A 133 25.96 20.15 12.40
CA SER A 133 27.15 20.89 12.86
C SER A 133 27.30 20.92 14.38
N ASP A 134 26.21 20.66 15.12
CA ASP A 134 26.15 20.84 16.57
C ASP A 134 26.16 19.50 17.36
N GLU A 135 25.90 18.36 16.71
CA GLU A 135 25.97 17.01 17.33
C GLU A 135 26.37 15.94 16.30
N GLU A 136 27.41 15.14 16.58
CA GLU A 136 27.74 13.95 15.78
C GLU A 136 26.76 12.80 16.06
N PRO A 137 26.29 12.06 15.03
CA PRO A 137 27.20 11.27 14.20
C PRO A 137 26.92 11.29 12.69
N LEU A 138 28.00 11.29 11.90
CA LEU A 138 28.17 10.65 10.58
C LEU A 138 26.88 10.48 9.75
N LEU A 139 26.30 11.59 9.29
CA LEU A 139 25.31 11.52 8.22
C LEU A 139 26.02 11.07 6.94
N VAL A 140 25.87 9.79 6.61
CA VAL A 140 26.36 9.24 5.35
C VAL A 140 25.61 9.94 4.21
N SER A 141 26.28 10.87 3.53
CA SER A 141 25.74 11.52 2.35
C SER A 141 25.37 10.47 1.31
N LYS A 142 24.22 10.64 0.65
CA LYS A 142 23.83 9.78 -0.48
C LYS A 142 24.34 10.32 -1.81
N THR A 143 24.74 11.58 -1.83
CA THR A 143 25.30 12.29 -2.98
C THR A 143 26.82 12.41 -2.89
N SER A 144 27.46 12.51 -4.06
CA SER A 144 28.89 12.83 -4.14
C SER A 144 29.14 14.33 -3.88
N VAL A 145 30.39 14.68 -3.56
CA VAL A 145 30.81 16.08 -3.40
C VAL A 145 30.54 16.89 -4.67
N GLU A 146 30.88 16.32 -5.84
CA GLU A 146 30.64 16.95 -7.15
C GLU A 146 29.16 17.23 -7.41
N GLN A 147 28.27 16.33 -7.02
CA GLN A 147 26.82 16.53 -7.16
C GLN A 147 26.34 17.71 -6.31
N ARG A 148 26.88 17.86 -5.09
CA ARG A 148 26.56 19.00 -4.22
C ARG A 148 27.09 20.31 -4.80
N LEU A 149 28.31 20.35 -5.30
CA LEU A 149 28.88 21.55 -5.94
C LEU A 149 28.08 21.98 -7.17
N LYS A 150 27.74 21.04 -8.06
CA LYS A 150 26.87 21.33 -9.22
C LYS A 150 25.49 21.84 -8.80
N THR A 151 24.94 21.32 -7.70
CA THR A 151 23.67 21.79 -7.15
C THR A 151 23.78 23.22 -6.62
N ILE A 152 24.89 23.56 -5.96
CA ILE A 152 25.17 24.93 -5.49
C ILE A 152 25.23 25.90 -6.69
N GLU A 153 25.99 25.55 -7.73
CA GLU A 153 26.08 26.36 -8.96
C GLU A 153 24.72 26.56 -9.63
N PHE A 154 23.94 25.48 -9.76
CA PHE A 154 22.58 25.54 -10.31
C PHE A 154 21.68 26.48 -9.51
N LEU A 155 21.71 26.39 -8.18
CA LEU A 155 20.91 27.24 -7.30
C LEU A 155 21.33 28.71 -7.38
N HIS A 156 22.63 28.99 -7.49
CA HIS A 156 23.11 30.34 -7.74
C HIS A 156 22.55 30.90 -9.04
N TYR A 157 22.61 30.15 -10.14
CA TYR A 157 22.07 30.59 -11.42
C TYR A 157 20.57 30.88 -11.36
N VAL A 158 19.79 29.98 -10.74
CA VAL A 158 18.34 30.17 -10.56
C VAL A 158 18.06 31.42 -9.72
N THR A 159 18.83 31.64 -8.64
CA THR A 159 18.65 32.77 -7.74
C THR A 159 18.96 34.10 -8.44
N GLU A 160 20.04 34.18 -9.21
CA GLU A 160 20.39 35.39 -9.95
C GLU A 160 19.36 35.72 -11.03
N HIS A 161 18.92 34.71 -11.79
CA HIS A 161 17.88 34.90 -12.80
C HIS A 161 16.55 35.38 -12.18
N GLU A 162 16.15 34.84 -11.03
CA GLU A 162 14.93 35.28 -10.33
C GLU A 162 15.06 36.72 -9.82
N LYS A 163 16.22 37.11 -9.27
CA LYS A 163 16.48 38.51 -8.86
C LYS A 163 16.36 39.47 -10.03
N GLU A 164 16.94 39.13 -11.19
CA GLU A 164 16.85 39.94 -12.41
C GLU A 164 15.40 40.06 -12.89
N TYR A 165 14.66 38.96 -12.89
CA TYR A 165 13.24 38.94 -13.28
C TYR A 165 12.38 39.85 -12.39
N ILE A 166 12.53 39.74 -11.07
CA ILE A 166 11.80 40.58 -10.10
C ILE A 166 12.16 42.06 -10.31
N SER A 167 13.45 42.39 -10.43
CA SER A 167 13.89 43.78 -10.64
C SER A 167 13.34 44.40 -11.92
N ASN A 168 13.27 43.63 -13.01
CA ASN A 168 12.75 44.11 -14.29
C ASN A 168 11.21 44.29 -14.27
N ASN A 169 10.49 43.44 -13.54
CA ASN A 169 9.05 43.59 -13.35
C ASN A 169 8.70 44.78 -12.46
N GLU A 170 9.46 45.03 -11.39
CA GLU A 170 9.28 46.22 -10.55
C GLU A 170 9.56 47.53 -11.31
N LYS A 171 10.52 47.52 -12.24
CA LYS A 171 10.77 48.67 -13.13
C LYS A 171 9.65 48.88 -14.14
N SER A 172 9.05 47.81 -14.66
CA SER A 172 7.91 47.90 -15.58
C SER A 172 6.61 48.32 -14.91
N SER A 173 6.44 48.10 -13.60
CA SER A 173 5.26 48.52 -12.85
C SER A 173 5.31 49.97 -12.36
N MET A 174 6.46 50.64 -12.50
CA MET A 174 6.65 52.06 -12.18
C MET A 174 6.56 53.00 -13.39
N ILE A 175 6.36 52.47 -14.61
CA ILE A 175 6.13 53.22 -15.86
C ILE A 175 4.66 53.14 -16.21
#